data_AF-A0A2G4R2R8-F1
#
_entry.id   AF-A0A2G4R2R8-F1
#
_cell.length_a   1.000
_cell.length_b   1.000
_cell.length_c   1.000
_cell.angle_alpha   90.00
_cell.angle_beta   90.00
_cell.angle_gamma   90.00
#
_symmetry.space_group_name_H-M   'P 1'
#
loop_
_entity.id
_entity.type
_entity.pdbx_description
1 polymer ?
#
loop_
_entity_poly.entity_id
_entity_poly.type
_entity_poly.pdbx_seq_one_letter_code
_entity_poly.pdbx_strand_id
1 'polypeptide(L)' 'MDSLDFRSASFSKTSNALYALATRLFPICRSITGEGFRASLEILKAEYETRGGGG' A
#
# COMPACT_ATOMS: atom_id res chain seq x y z
N MET A 1 -4.52 13.57 22.05
CA MET A 1 -3.75 12.48 21.42
C MET A 1 -4.69 11.29 21.38
N ASP A 2 -5.48 11.18 20.32
CA ASP A 2 -6.43 10.07 20.20
C ASP A 2 -5.63 8.77 20.21
N SER A 3 -5.97 7.89 21.14
CA SER A 3 -5.40 6.56 21.26
C SER A 3 -5.52 5.90 19.88
N LEU A 4 -4.39 5.67 19.20
CA LEU A 4 -4.36 4.81 18.02
C LEU A 4 -4.82 3.42 18.47
N ASP A 5 -6.12 3.16 18.33
CA ASP A 5 -6.71 1.90 18.69
C ASP A 5 -6.36 0.84 17.63
N PHE A 6 -5.20 0.22 17.85
CA PHE A 6 -4.68 -0.88 17.04
C PHE A 6 -5.56 -2.13 17.06
N ARG A 7 -6.56 -2.20 17.96
CA ARG A 7 -7.51 -3.32 18.04
C ARG A 7 -8.80 -3.05 17.27
N SER A 8 -9.00 -1.84 16.76
CA SER A 8 -10.17 -1.54 15.95
C SER A 8 -10.21 -2.46 14.72
N ALA A 9 -11.41 -2.95 14.37
CA ALA A 9 -11.61 -3.77 13.17
C ALA A 9 -11.14 -3.03 11.89
N SER A 10 -11.25 -1.70 11.91
CA SER A 10 -10.74 -0.81 10.86
C SER A 10 -9.21 -0.87 10.75
N PHE A 11 -8.49 -0.85 11.88
CA PHE A 11 -7.04 -0.98 11.89
C PHE A 11 -6.59 -2.36 11.40
N SER A 12 -7.18 -3.46 11.89
CA SER A 12 -6.81 -4.82 11.46
C SER A 12 -7.03 -5.05 9.95
N LYS A 13 -8.16 -4.55 9.42
CA LYS A 13 -8.42 -4.59 7.96
C LYS A 13 -7.38 -3.77 7.20
N THR A 14 -7.05 -2.58 7.69
CA THR A 14 -6.08 -1.68 7.07
C THR A 14 -4.66 -2.26 7.13
N SER A 15 -4.26 -2.85 8.25
CA SER A 15 -2.93 -3.46 8.44
C SER A 15 -2.74 -4.68 7.54
N ASN A 16 -3.77 -5.51 7.38
CA ASN A 16 -3.72 -6.66 6.47
C ASN A 16 -3.61 -6.22 5.01
N ALA A 17 -4.35 -5.19 4.59
CA ALA A 17 -4.24 -4.64 3.25
C ALA A 17 -2.86 -4.01 2.98
N LEU A 18 -2.32 -3.27 3.97
CA LEU A 18 -0.96 -2.71 3.91
C LEU A 18 0.10 -3.80 3.81
N TYR A 19 -0.02 -4.87 4.60
CA TYR A 19 0.90 -5.99 4.54
C TYR A 19 0.86 -6.68 3.18
N ALA A 20 -0.33 -6.98 2.66
CA ALA A 20 -0.49 -7.58 1.34
C ALA A 20 0.07 -6.71 0.20
N LEU A 21 -0.09 -5.39 0.29
CA LEU A 21 0.53 -4.44 -0.65
C LEU A 21 2.07 -4.47 -0.52
N ALA A 22 2.60 -4.46 0.70
CA ALA A 22 4.05 -4.54 0.94
C ALA A 22 4.65 -5.85 0.40
N THR A 23 3.97 -6.98 0.56
CA THR A 23 4.40 -8.28 -0.02
C THR A 23 4.49 -8.21 -1.55
N ARG A 24 3.56 -7.51 -2.22
CA ARG A 24 3.61 -7.32 -3.68
C ARG A 24 4.76 -6.40 -4.11
N LEU A 25 5.06 -5.37 -3.32
CA LEU A 25 6.13 -4.40 -3.60
C LEU A 25 7.53 -4.92 -3.26
N PHE A 26 7.65 -5.81 -2.28
CA PHE A 26 8.92 -6.31 -1.74
C PHE A 26 9.87 -6.93 -2.79
N PRO A 27 9.43 -7.83 -3.69
CA PRO A 27 10.33 -8.46 -4.65
C PRO A 27 10.82 -7.52 -5.76
N ILE A 28 10.24 -6.32 -5.88
CA ILE A 28 10.62 -5.38 -6.94
C ILE A 28 11.95 -4.72 -6.56
N CYS A 29 13.00 -5.04 -7.31
CA CYS A 29 14.28 -4.34 -7.22
C CYS A 29 14.10 -2.88 -7.65
N ARG A 30 14.11 -1.97 -6.67
CA ARG A 30 13.98 -0.53 -6.89
C ARG A 30 15.34 0.13 -6.85
N SER A 31 15.57 1.02 -7.82
CA SER A 31 16.60 2.04 -7.77
C SER A 31 15.91 3.41 -7.73
N ILE A 32 16.66 4.49 -7.52
CA ILE A 32 16.13 5.86 -7.49
C ILE A 32 15.35 6.17 -8.79
N THR A 33 15.82 5.62 -9.91
CA THR A 33 15.14 5.61 -11.20
C THR A 33 15.19 4.21 -11.80
N GLY A 34 14.22 3.86 -12.66
CA GLY A 34 14.20 2.59 -13.40
C GLY A 34 12.85 1.88 -13.40
N GLU A 35 12.79 0.75 -14.11
CA GLU A 35 11.54 0.00 -14.31
C GLU A 35 10.93 -0.52 -13.00
N GLY A 36 11.75 -0.94 -12.04
CA GLY A 36 11.25 -1.35 -10.73
C GLY A 36 10.56 -0.22 -9.95
N PHE A 37 11.01 1.02 -10.12
CA PHE A 37 10.32 2.19 -9.55
C PHE A 37 8.99 2.45 -10.25
N ARG A 38 8.94 2.41 -11.58
CA ARG A 38 7.73 2.59 -12.39
C ARG A 38 6.67 1.52 -12.09
N ALA A 39 7.07 0.25 -12.05
CA ALA A 39 6.21 -0.88 -11.69
C ALA A 39 5.64 -0.72 -10.27
N SER A 40 6.46 -0.22 -9.32
CA SER A 40 5.98 0.06 -7.96
C SER A 40 4.92 1.16 -7.94
N LEU A 41 5.09 2.23 -8.71
CA LEU A 41 4.11 3.31 -8.83
C LEU A 41 2.80 2.85 -9.45
N GLU A 42 2.86 1.98 -10.47
CA GLU A 42 1.67 1.43 -11.11
C GLU A 42 0.84 0.59 -10.14
N ILE A 43 1.50 -0.26 -9.34
CA ILE A 43 0.84 -1.05 -8.28
C ILE A 43 0.18 -0.13 -7.24
N LEU A 44 0.87 0.93 -6.81
CA LEU A 44 0.32 1.89 -5.85
C LEU A 44 -0.87 2.66 -6.42
N LYS A 45 -0.80 3.05 -7.69
CA LYS A 45 -1.90 3.72 -8.40
C LYS A 45 -3.13 2.82 -8.48
N ALA A 46 -2.97 1.57 -8.89
CA ALA A 46 -4.05 0.60 -8.96
C ALA A 46 -4.70 0.36 -7.59
N GLU A 47 -3.91 0.29 -6.51
CA GLU A 47 -4.41 0.16 -5.15
C GLU A 47 -5.22 1.40 -4.70
N TYR A 48 -4.76 2.60 -5.07
CA TYR A 48 -5.44 3.86 -4.78
C TYR A 48 -6.79 3.96 -5.49
N GLU A 49 -6.84 3.61 -6.77
CA GLU A 49 -8.05 3.60 -7.59
C GLU A 49 -9.05 2.56 -7.09
N THR A 50 -8.59 1.35 -6.76
CA THR A 50 -9.43 0.27 -6.21
C THR A 50 -10.08 0.66 -4.88
N ARG A 51 -9.42 1.51 -4.08
CA ARG A 51 -9.92 1.99 -2.78
C ARG A 51 -10.76 3.27 -2.88
N GLY A 52 -11.05 3.74 -4.10
CA GLY A 52 -11.94 4.88 -4.34
C GLY A 52 -11.31 6.24 -4.05
N GLY A 53 -9.98 6.36 -4.06
CA GLY A 53 -9.29 7.64 -3.84
C GLY A 53 -9.40 8.64 -5.00
N GLY A 54 -9.97 8.24 -6.14
CA GLY A 54 -10.19 9.11 -7.29
C GLY A 54 -11.62 9.63 -7.34
N GLY A 55 -11.91 10.69 -6.58
CA GLY A 55 -13.12 11.50 -6.64
C GLY A 55 -12.75 12.97 -6.54
#